data_AF-A0A5R9Q2S1-F1
#
_entry.id   AF-A0A5R9Q2S1-F1
#
_cell.length_a   1.000
_cell.length_b   1.000
_cell.length_c   1.000
_cell.angle_alpha   90.00
_cell.angle_beta   90.00
_cell.angle_gamma   90.00
#
_symmetry.space_group_name_H-M   'P 1'
#
loop_
_entity.id
_entity.type
_entity.pdbx_description
1 polymer ?
#
loop_
_entity_poly.entity_id
_entity_poly.type
_entity_poly.pdbx_seq_one_letter_code
_entity_poly.pdbx_strand_id
1 'polypeptide(L)'
;MTDVNARKKAEQAVAQSTAIAVQDATDNLRNLSTITTTAIGVALSQLLATGDPKYSKVIEEAQKVLEKGTEQFANIGKESAKILEQFKP
;
A
#
# COMPACT_ATOMS: atom_id res chain seq x y z
N MET A 1 39.11 -11.04 3.78
CA MET A 1 38.27 -11.53 2.66
C MET A 1 36.90 -12.06 3.11
N THR A 2 36.76 -12.63 4.31
CA THR A 2 35.47 -13.09 4.88
C THR A 2 34.50 -11.95 5.21
N ASP A 3 35.00 -10.82 5.72
CA ASP A 3 34.20 -9.66 6.13
C ASP A 3 33.46 -8.96 4.96
N VAL A 4 34.16 -8.70 3.84
CA VAL A 4 33.59 -8.11 2.62
C VAL A 4 32.46 -8.98 2.03
N ASN A 5 32.61 -10.31 2.10
CA ASN A 5 31.59 -11.23 1.60
C ASN A 5 30.37 -11.29 2.53
N ALA A 6 30.56 -11.16 3.84
CA ALA A 6 29.45 -11.07 4.79
C ALA A 6 28.66 -9.77 4.60
N ARG A 7 29.36 -8.64 4.40
CA ARG A 7 28.74 -7.34 4.12
C ARG A 7 27.90 -7.35 2.85
N LYS A 8 28.44 -7.86 1.73
CA LYS A 8 27.69 -7.98 0.47
C LYS A 8 26.43 -8.83 0.59
N LYS A 9 26.48 -9.92 1.37
CA LYS A 9 25.29 -10.75 1.64
C LYS A 9 24.24 -9.99 2.45
N ALA A 10 24.67 -9.21 3.44
CA ALA A 10 23.75 -8.36 4.20
C ALA A 10 23.11 -7.29 3.30
N GLU A 11 23.88 -6.65 2.42
CA GLU A 11 23.38 -5.67 1.44
C GLU A 11 22.33 -6.29 0.51
N GLN A 12 22.58 -7.48 -0.01
CA GLN A 12 21.62 -8.23 -0.84
C GLN A 12 20.35 -8.59 -0.07
N ALA A 13 20.48 -9.04 1.19
CA ALA A 13 19.33 -9.38 2.02
C ALA A 13 18.45 -8.15 2.31
N VAL A 14 19.06 -7.00 2.65
CA VAL A 14 18.34 -5.73 2.84
C VAL A 14 17.65 -5.29 1.55
N ALA A 15 18.34 -5.41 0.41
CA ALA A 15 17.74 -5.07 -0.88
C ALA A 15 16.55 -5.96 -1.23
N GLN A 16 16.64 -7.26 -0.94
CA GLN A 16 15.54 -8.19 -1.15
C GLN A 16 14.36 -7.91 -0.21
N SER A 17 14.61 -7.70 1.08
CA SER A 17 13.55 -7.42 2.06
C SER A 17 12.82 -6.12 1.77
N THR A 18 13.53 -5.06 1.38
CA THR A 18 12.91 -3.78 0.97
C THR A 18 12.09 -3.93 -0.29
N ALA A 19 12.55 -4.72 -1.28
CA ALA A 19 11.77 -5.03 -2.47
C ALA A 19 10.47 -5.78 -2.14
N ILE A 20 10.54 -6.78 -1.26
CA ILE A 20 9.35 -7.52 -0.78
C ILE A 20 8.37 -6.58 -0.07
N ALA A 21 8.86 -5.70 0.82
CA ALA A 21 7.99 -4.75 1.51
C ALA A 21 7.22 -3.82 0.56
N VAL A 22 7.87 -3.36 -0.53
CA VAL A 22 7.21 -2.54 -1.56
C VAL A 22 6.21 -3.36 -2.37
N GLN A 23 6.50 -4.63 -2.67
CA GLN A 23 5.58 -5.54 -3.34
C GLN A 23 4.34 -5.80 -2.49
N ASP A 24 4.51 -6.13 -1.21
CA ASP A 24 3.42 -6.36 -0.27
C ASP A 24 2.52 -5.12 -0.13
N ALA A 25 3.14 -3.93 -0.06
CA ALA A 25 2.40 -2.68 -0.02
C ALA A 25 1.61 -2.41 -1.31
N THR A 26 2.18 -2.75 -2.47
CA THR A 26 1.51 -2.67 -3.78
C THR A 26 0.30 -3.60 -3.83
N ASP A 27 0.46 -4.84 -3.38
CA ASP A 27 -0.60 -5.84 -3.39
C ASP A 27 -1.71 -5.48 -2.41
N ASN A 28 -1.37 -4.96 -1.23
CA ASN A 28 -2.34 -4.43 -0.29
C ASN A 28 -3.14 -3.27 -0.91
N LEU A 29 -2.48 -2.30 -1.55
CA LEU A 29 -3.15 -1.19 -2.23
C LEU A 29 -4.10 -1.69 -3.33
N ARG A 30 -3.69 -2.69 -4.12
CA ARG A 30 -4.54 -3.31 -5.14
C ARG A 30 -5.79 -3.94 -4.50
N ASN A 31 -5.62 -4.70 -3.43
CA ASN A 31 -6.73 -5.35 -2.72
C ASN A 31 -7.71 -4.32 -2.14
N LEU A 32 -7.20 -3.27 -1.50
CA LEU A 32 -8.02 -2.16 -1.00
C LEU A 32 -8.77 -1.46 -2.13
N SER A 33 -8.11 -1.20 -3.27
CA SER A 33 -8.75 -0.60 -4.45
C SER A 33 -9.91 -1.46 -4.96
N THR A 34 -9.75 -2.77 -5.04
CA THR A 34 -10.82 -3.67 -5.46
C THR A 34 -12.00 -3.63 -4.49
N ILE A 35 -11.75 -3.84 -3.19
CA ILE A 35 -12.79 -3.88 -2.16
C ILE A 35 -13.56 -2.57 -2.08
N THR A 36 -12.84 -1.44 -2.04
CA THR A 36 -13.44 -0.11 -1.93
C THR A 36 -14.25 0.25 -3.17
N THR A 37 -13.77 -0.05 -4.38
CA THR A 37 -14.51 0.20 -5.62
C THR A 37 -15.80 -0.62 -5.67
N THR A 38 -15.75 -1.90 -5.26
CA THR A 38 -16.96 -2.73 -5.16
C THR A 38 -17.95 -2.17 -4.14
N ALA A 39 -17.48 -1.75 -2.95
CA ALA A 39 -18.33 -1.14 -1.93
C ALA A 39 -18.98 0.16 -2.42
N ILE A 40 -18.21 1.02 -3.11
CA ILE A 40 -18.72 2.26 -3.72
C ILE A 40 -19.79 1.95 -4.76
N GLY A 41 -19.57 0.96 -5.65
CA GLY A 41 -20.55 0.59 -6.67
C GLY A 41 -21.88 0.11 -6.07
N VAL A 42 -21.83 -0.72 -5.03
CA VAL A 42 -23.03 -1.18 -4.31
C VAL A 42 -23.72 -0.03 -3.60
N ALA A 43 -22.99 0.80 -2.86
CA ALA A 43 -23.54 1.95 -2.15
C ALA A 43 -24.16 2.98 -3.11
N LEU A 44 -23.51 3.27 -4.24
CA LEU A 44 -24.02 4.15 -5.27
C LEU A 44 -25.34 3.62 -5.86
N SER A 45 -25.39 2.32 -6.15
CA SER A 45 -26.61 1.68 -6.65
C SER A 45 -27.77 1.83 -5.67
N GLN A 46 -27.51 1.65 -4.38
CA GLN A 46 -28.50 1.81 -3.32
C GLN A 46 -28.93 3.27 -3.11
N LEU A 47 -27.98 4.21 -3.20
CA LEU A 47 -28.28 5.65 -3.14
C LEU A 47 -29.23 6.06 -4.26
N LEU A 48 -28.97 5.62 -5.49
CA LEU A 48 -29.80 5.92 -6.65
C LEU A 48 -31.19 5.27 -6.55
N ALA A 49 -31.27 4.05 -6.03
CA ALA A 49 -32.53 3.32 -5.90
C ALA A 49 -33.44 3.84 -4.77
N THR A 50 -32.85 4.32 -3.68
CA THR A 50 -33.61 4.63 -2.45
C THR A 50 -33.62 6.12 -2.09
N GLY A 51 -32.65 6.89 -2.58
CA GLY A 51 -32.40 8.26 -2.14
C GLY A 51 -31.86 8.38 -0.70
N ASP A 52 -31.55 7.28 -0.02
CA ASP A 52 -31.12 7.29 1.38
C ASP A 52 -29.67 7.83 1.50
N PRO A 53 -29.46 8.96 2.19
CA PRO A 53 -28.17 9.62 2.27
C PRO A 53 -27.10 8.81 3.03
N LYS A 54 -27.47 7.77 3.79
CA LYS A 54 -26.48 6.91 4.47
C LYS A 54 -25.50 6.27 3.49
N TYR A 55 -25.94 6.01 2.25
CA TYR A 55 -25.09 5.40 1.23
C TYR A 55 -24.02 6.36 0.71
N SER A 56 -24.28 7.66 0.68
CA SER A 56 -23.23 8.67 0.45
C SER A 56 -22.13 8.57 1.51
N LYS A 57 -22.50 8.31 2.77
CA LYS A 57 -21.52 8.15 3.84
C LYS A 57 -20.63 6.91 3.65
N VAL A 58 -21.20 5.80 3.18
CA VAL A 58 -20.44 4.59 2.85
C VAL A 58 -19.44 4.86 1.72
N ILE A 59 -19.85 5.60 0.70
CA ILE A 59 -18.97 6.00 -0.42
C ILE A 59 -17.79 6.83 0.10
N GLU A 60 -18.04 7.85 0.93
CA GLU A 60 -16.99 8.67 1.52
C GLU A 60 -15.98 7.85 2.32
N GLU A 61 -16.45 6.95 3.18
CA GLU A 61 -15.55 6.15 4.02
C GLU A 61 -14.74 5.15 3.17
N ALA A 62 -15.33 4.57 2.11
CA ALA A 62 -14.60 3.72 1.19
C ALA A 62 -13.50 4.50 0.42
N GLN A 63 -13.78 5.75 0.02
CA GLN A 63 -12.78 6.64 -0.60
C GLN A 63 -11.62 6.92 0.36
N LYS A 64 -11.90 7.23 1.63
CA LYS A 64 -10.87 7.46 2.66
C LYS A 64 -9.99 6.25 2.91
N VAL A 65 -10.54 5.03 2.83
CA VAL A 65 -9.74 3.80 2.96
C VAL A 65 -8.72 3.71 1.83
N LEU A 66 -9.11 4.04 0.60
CA LEU A 66 -8.21 4.03 -0.55
C LEU A 66 -7.14 5.13 -0.47
N GLU A 67 -7.52 6.33 -0.03
CA GLU A 67 -6.58 7.43 0.24
C GLU A 67 -5.52 7.02 1.27
N LYS A 68 -5.94 6.49 2.43
CA LYS A 68 -5.03 5.98 3.46
C LYS A 68 -4.14 4.85 2.96
N GLY A 69 -4.69 3.93 2.15
CA GLY A 69 -3.91 2.87 1.52
C GLY A 69 -2.81 3.44 0.60
N THR A 70 -3.11 4.50 -0.13
CA THR A 70 -2.15 5.17 -1.02
C THR A 70 -1.06 5.89 -0.24
N GLU A 71 -1.42 6.58 0.85
CA GLU A 71 -0.47 7.18 1.78
C GLU A 71 0.46 6.14 2.41
N GLN A 72 -0.09 5.00 2.85
CA GLN A 72 0.70 3.90 3.40
C GLN A 72 1.68 3.33 2.37
N PHE A 73 1.23 3.09 1.14
CA PHE A 73 2.11 2.64 0.06
C PHE A 73 3.26 3.63 -0.19
N ALA A 74 2.96 4.93 -0.28
CA ALA A 74 3.97 5.96 -0.47
C ALA A 74 4.96 6.02 0.70
N ASN A 75 4.49 5.88 1.93
CA ASN A 75 5.34 5.88 3.12
C ASN A 75 6.27 4.66 3.13
N ILE A 76 5.74 3.46 2.84
CA ILE A 76 6.57 2.24 2.74
C ILE A 76 7.61 2.39 1.63
N GLY A 77 7.24 2.92 0.47
CA GLY A 77 8.18 3.20 -0.62
C GLY A 77 9.31 4.15 -0.20
N LYS A 78 8.99 5.25 0.50
CA LYS A 78 9.98 6.21 1.01
C LYS A 78 10.91 5.59 2.05
N GLU A 79 10.37 4.87 3.03
CA GLU A 79 11.20 4.24 4.07
C GLU A 79 12.09 3.12 3.48
N SER A 80 11.57 2.31 2.55
CA SER A 80 12.37 1.32 1.82
C SER A 80 13.51 1.96 1.03
N ALA A 81 13.26 3.10 0.37
CA ALA A 81 14.31 3.84 -0.34
C ALA A 81 15.40 4.36 0.62
N LYS A 82 15.01 4.92 1.76
CA LYS A 82 15.96 5.39 2.80
C LYS A 82 16.82 4.24 3.33
N ILE A 83 16.21 3.09 3.63
CA ILE A 83 16.95 1.91 4.10
C ILE A 83 17.96 1.47 3.05
N LEU A 84 17.56 1.39 1.78
CA LEU A 84 18.46 1.05 0.67
C LEU A 84 19.62 2.05 0.52
N GLU A 85 19.37 3.35 0.69
CA GLU A 85 20.42 4.37 0.63
C GLU A 85 21.39 4.28 1.80
N GLN A 86 20.90 4.07 3.01
CA GLN A 86 21.72 3.95 4.22
C GLN A 86 22.58 2.68 4.23
N PHE A 87 22.15 1.64 3.52
CA PHE A 87 22.86 0.36 3.45
C PHE A 87 23.83 0.27 2.26
N LYS A 88 23.91 1.30 1.40
CA LYS A 88 24.93 1.37 0.34
C LYS A 88 26.32 1.60 0.94
N PRO A 89 27.40 1.09 0.30
CA PRO A 89 28.77 1.31 0.73
C PRO A 89 29.22 2.77 0.67
#